data_AF-A0A845Z584-F1
#
_entry.id   AF-A0A845Z584-F1
#
_cell.length_a   1.000
_cell.length_b   1.000
_cell.length_c   1.000
_cell.angle_alpha   90.00
_cell.angle_beta   90.00
_cell.angle_gamma   90.00
#
_symmetry.space_group_name_H-M   'P 1'
#
loop_
_entity.id
_entity.type
_entity.pdbx_description
1 polymer ?
#
loop_
_entity_poly.entity_id
_entity_poly.type
_entity_poly.pdbx_seq_one_letter_code
_entity_poly.pdbx_strand_id
1 'polypeptide(L)'
;MTEEKPSTTAVEVNGIRFETRLKNSVIPLPPKEENAMTEVEFEIIVTNNTSSTFYFDFGDNLTPLLMKANGEIIPGGSGSDWRGQAIESHFRLSKPGETVSFVDYYVIAYDGGEYICRFGTERGTWRVSEAVDVGNYEFEFTYENDLSALKVGLLRGGNKILDNIWTGVVVLPVLEFQLVDKSILTPH
;
A
#
# COMPACT_ATOMS: atom_id res chain seq x y z
N MET A 1 -25.55 1.20 11.68
CA MET A 1 -24.14 1.23 12.14
C MET A 1 -23.76 -0.17 12.49
N THR A 2 -23.13 -0.86 11.56
CA THR A 2 -22.50 -2.16 11.80
C THR A 2 -21.02 -1.84 11.86
N GLU A 3 -20.41 -1.90 13.04
CA GLU A 3 -18.95 -1.90 13.13
C GLU A 3 -18.48 -3.20 12.47
N GLU A 4 -18.01 -3.07 11.25
CA GLU A 4 -17.31 -4.13 10.54
C GLU A 4 -15.98 -4.34 11.27
N LYS A 5 -15.85 -5.49 11.92
CA LYS A 5 -14.65 -5.84 12.69
C LYS A 5 -13.53 -6.10 11.68
N PRO A 6 -12.45 -5.31 11.62
CA PRO A 6 -11.37 -5.61 10.69
C PRO A 6 -10.79 -6.97 11.06
N SER A 7 -10.79 -7.90 10.11
CA SER A 7 -10.07 -9.17 10.22
C SER A 7 -8.59 -8.88 10.05
N THR A 8 -7.93 -8.38 11.10
CA THR A 8 -6.48 -8.14 11.10
C THR A 8 -5.77 -9.48 11.17
N THR A 9 -5.41 -10.04 10.02
CA THR A 9 -4.35 -11.03 9.94
C THR A 9 -3.00 -10.30 10.04
N ALA A 10 -2.05 -10.90 10.75
CA ALA A 10 -0.70 -10.36 10.92
C ALA A 10 0.30 -11.42 10.50
N VAL A 11 1.41 -11.01 9.92
CA VAL A 11 2.54 -11.88 9.55
C VAL A 11 3.78 -11.43 10.33
N GLU A 12 4.60 -12.36 10.80
CA GLU A 12 5.83 -12.04 11.53
C GLU A 12 7.03 -12.74 10.91
N VAL A 13 8.07 -11.96 10.61
CA VAL A 13 9.32 -12.44 10.00
C VAL A 13 10.48 -11.82 10.76
N ASN A 14 11.39 -12.65 11.26
CA ASN A 14 12.59 -12.22 11.99
C ASN A 14 12.31 -11.25 13.17
N GLY A 15 11.20 -11.45 13.87
CA GLY A 15 10.78 -10.59 14.98
C GLY A 15 10.22 -9.23 14.56
N ILE A 16 9.93 -9.02 13.27
CA ILE A 16 9.16 -7.88 12.80
C ILE A 16 7.77 -8.37 12.39
N ARG A 17 6.74 -7.82 13.02
CA ARG A 17 5.34 -8.13 12.73
C ARG A 17 4.75 -7.05 11.83
N PHE A 18 4.09 -7.48 10.75
CA PHE A 18 3.39 -6.64 9.81
C PHE A 18 1.88 -6.91 9.86
N GLU A 19 1.10 -5.83 9.83
CA GLU A 19 -0.36 -5.85 9.69
C GLU A 19 -0.76 -4.91 8.55
N THR A 20 -1.86 -5.22 7.88
CA THR A 20 -2.50 -4.34 6.90
C THR A 20 -3.92 -4.05 7.35
N ARG A 21 -4.40 -2.85 7.09
CA ARG A 21 -5.77 -2.41 7.41
C ARG A 21 -6.32 -1.58 6.27
N LEU A 22 -7.58 -1.81 5.95
CA LEU A 22 -8.33 -1.00 5.01
C LEU A 22 -9.31 -0.12 5.79
N LYS A 23 -9.43 1.17 5.43
CA LYS A 23 -10.37 2.07 6.10
C LYS A 23 -11.83 1.70 5.80
N ASN A 24 -12.11 1.32 4.56
CA ASN A 24 -13.43 0.90 4.10
C ASN A 24 -13.27 -0.30 3.15
N SER A 25 -13.91 -1.43 3.47
CA SER A 25 -13.95 -2.62 2.60
C SER A 25 -14.95 -2.48 1.46
N VAL A 26 -15.96 -1.61 1.58
CA VAL A 26 -16.95 -1.35 0.53
C VAL A 26 -16.64 -0.02 -0.15
N ILE A 27 -16.21 -0.08 -1.41
CA ILE A 27 -15.71 1.06 -2.17
C ILE A 27 -16.67 1.36 -3.32
N PRO A 28 -17.33 2.53 -3.34
CA PRO A 28 -18.15 2.91 -4.48
C PRO A 28 -17.29 3.21 -5.70
N LEU A 29 -17.71 2.70 -6.86
CA LEU A 29 -17.17 3.14 -8.13
C LEU A 29 -17.43 4.65 -8.31
N PRO A 30 -16.45 5.40 -8.85
CA PRO A 30 -16.65 6.81 -9.13
C PRO A 30 -17.72 6.99 -10.24
N PRO A 31 -18.32 8.18 -10.35
CA PRO A 31 -19.16 8.53 -11.49
C PRO A 31 -18.45 8.29 -12.83
N LYS A 32 -19.21 8.04 -13.90
CA LYS A 32 -18.69 7.88 -15.26
C LYS A 32 -18.40 9.25 -15.90
N GLU A 33 -17.56 10.02 -15.24
CA GLU A 33 -17.14 11.37 -15.62
C GLU A 33 -15.62 11.40 -15.77
N GLU A 34 -15.11 12.26 -16.65
CA GLU A 34 -13.67 12.40 -16.87
C GLU A 34 -12.97 12.84 -15.57
N ASN A 35 -11.89 12.15 -15.20
CA ASN A 35 -11.12 12.35 -13.96
C ASN A 35 -11.86 12.04 -12.65
N ALA A 36 -13.04 11.41 -12.71
CA ALA A 36 -13.72 10.97 -11.51
C ALA A 36 -12.96 9.81 -10.85
N MET A 37 -12.73 9.94 -9.55
CA MET A 37 -11.96 8.97 -8.78
C MET A 37 -12.48 8.78 -7.35
N THR A 38 -12.26 7.58 -6.83
CA THR A 38 -12.47 7.22 -5.43
C THR A 38 -11.13 6.79 -4.84
N GLU A 39 -10.65 7.54 -3.84
CA GLU A 39 -9.45 7.19 -3.09
C GLU A 39 -9.78 6.17 -2.00
N VAL A 40 -8.92 5.17 -1.87
CA VAL A 40 -9.06 4.11 -0.89
C VAL A 40 -7.82 4.07 -0.02
N GLU A 41 -8.00 4.46 1.24
CA GLU A 41 -6.96 4.52 2.26
C GLU A 41 -6.72 3.14 2.88
N PHE A 42 -5.46 2.76 2.95
CA PHE A 42 -5.00 1.60 3.71
C PHE A 42 -3.80 1.96 4.57
N GLU A 43 -3.58 1.17 5.62
CA GLU A 43 -2.50 1.33 6.57
C GLU A 43 -1.69 0.04 6.66
N ILE A 44 -0.37 0.14 6.55
CA ILE A 44 0.59 -0.90 6.93
C ILE A 44 1.13 -0.55 8.31
N ILE A 45 1.04 -1.48 9.25
CA ILE A 45 1.51 -1.31 10.62
C ILE A 45 2.65 -2.29 10.83
N VAL A 46 3.76 -1.79 11.35
CA VAL A 46 4.96 -2.58 11.64
C VAL A 46 5.26 -2.49 13.12
N THR A 47 5.33 -3.64 13.80
CA THR A 47 5.79 -3.75 15.19
C THR A 47 7.16 -4.41 15.22
N ASN A 48 8.12 -3.74 15.84
CA ASN A 48 9.48 -4.25 16.00
C ASN A 48 9.62 -5.00 17.32
N ASN A 49 9.51 -6.33 17.29
CA ASN A 49 9.70 -7.19 18.47
C ASN A 49 11.17 -7.56 18.73
N THR A 50 12.11 -7.02 17.96
CA THR A 50 13.54 -7.32 18.11
C THR A 50 14.20 -6.44 19.17
N SER A 51 15.46 -6.72 19.50
CA SER A 51 16.30 -5.85 20.33
C SER A 51 17.03 -4.75 19.53
N SER A 52 16.85 -4.70 18.21
CA SER A 52 17.52 -3.75 17.32
C SER A 52 16.56 -2.67 16.84
N THR A 53 17.07 -1.49 16.55
CA THR A 53 16.31 -0.42 15.90
C THR A 53 16.36 -0.60 14.38
N PHE A 54 15.23 -0.41 13.70
CA PHE A 54 15.17 -0.53 12.24
C PHE A 54 14.49 0.66 11.56
N TYR A 55 14.98 0.99 10.37
CA TYR A 55 14.28 1.85 9.41
C TYR A 55 13.52 0.99 8.40
N PHE A 56 12.32 1.43 8.02
CA PHE A 56 11.49 0.81 6.98
C PHE A 56 11.24 1.81 5.85
N ASP A 57 11.52 1.41 4.61
CA ASP A 57 11.15 2.15 3.40
C ASP A 57 10.03 1.41 2.67
N PHE A 58 8.84 1.99 2.60
CA PHE A 58 7.68 1.44 1.87
C PHE A 58 7.51 2.06 0.48
N GLY A 59 8.26 3.11 0.15
CA GLY A 59 8.05 3.86 -1.09
C GLY A 59 8.46 3.10 -2.35
N ASP A 60 9.61 2.43 -2.30
CA ASP A 60 10.18 1.69 -3.44
C ASP A 60 10.13 0.17 -3.28
N ASN A 61 9.88 -0.31 -2.06
CA ASN A 61 10.02 -1.72 -1.68
C ASN A 61 8.67 -2.43 -1.56
N LEU A 62 7.56 -1.78 -1.91
CA LEU A 62 6.22 -2.34 -1.83
C LEU A 62 5.68 -2.64 -3.23
N THR A 63 5.50 -3.92 -3.53
CA THR A 63 4.94 -4.38 -4.81
C THR A 63 3.50 -4.82 -4.62
N PRO A 64 2.52 -4.13 -5.23
CA PRO A 64 1.11 -4.51 -5.16
C PRO A 64 0.76 -5.65 -6.13
N LEU A 65 -0.25 -6.44 -5.75
CA LEU A 65 -0.87 -7.48 -6.55
C LEU A 65 -2.39 -7.42 -6.34
N LEU A 66 -3.15 -7.22 -7.42
CA LEU A 66 -4.61 -7.24 -7.39
C LEU A 66 -5.15 -8.59 -7.87
N MET A 67 -6.11 -9.15 -7.15
CA MET A 67 -6.77 -10.40 -7.48
C MET A 67 -8.29 -10.26 -7.42
N LYS A 68 -9.00 -11.03 -8.24
CA LYS A 68 -10.45 -11.26 -8.10
C LYS A 68 -10.68 -12.30 -7.01
N ALA A 69 -11.89 -12.35 -6.44
CA ALA A 69 -12.25 -13.33 -5.41
C ALA A 69 -12.17 -14.82 -5.82
N ASN A 70 -11.99 -15.11 -7.11
CA ASN A 70 -11.70 -16.47 -7.60
C ASN A 70 -10.19 -16.80 -7.58
N GLY A 71 -9.33 -15.90 -7.07
CA GLY A 71 -7.87 -16.03 -7.05
C GLY A 71 -7.20 -15.67 -8.38
N GLU A 72 -7.94 -15.17 -9.37
CA GLU A 72 -7.39 -14.72 -10.65
C GLU A 72 -6.63 -13.41 -10.46
N ILE A 73 -5.34 -13.42 -10.77
CA ILE A 73 -4.47 -12.23 -10.75
C ILE A 73 -4.85 -11.31 -11.90
N ILE A 74 -5.11 -10.04 -11.58
CA ILE A 74 -5.22 -8.96 -12.57
C ILE A 74 -3.81 -8.43 -12.81
N PRO A 75 -3.24 -8.59 -14.02
CA PRO A 75 -1.90 -8.13 -14.28
C PRO A 75 -1.80 -6.61 -14.10
N GLY A 76 -0.65 -6.17 -13.62
CA GLY A 76 -0.33 -4.75 -13.49
C GLY A 76 1.14 -4.50 -13.75
N GLY A 77 1.49 -3.23 -13.83
CA GLY A 77 2.86 -2.79 -14.08
C GLY A 77 3.18 -1.54 -13.28
N SER A 78 4.43 -1.47 -12.82
CA SER A 78 4.98 -0.27 -12.20
C SER A 78 5.61 0.64 -13.25
N GLY A 79 5.49 1.94 -13.01
CA GLY A 79 6.19 3.01 -13.70
C GLY A 79 6.59 4.06 -12.68
N SER A 80 7.88 4.37 -12.62
CA SER A 80 8.40 5.46 -11.79
C SER A 80 9.04 6.51 -12.69
N ASP A 81 8.56 7.74 -12.59
CA ASP A 81 9.24 8.92 -13.10
C ASP A 81 10.02 9.65 -11.99
N TRP A 82 10.06 9.07 -10.78
CA TRP A 82 10.77 9.62 -9.65
C TRP A 82 12.28 9.62 -9.91
N ARG A 83 12.84 10.82 -10.01
CA ARG A 83 14.28 11.06 -10.16
C ARG A 83 14.91 11.67 -8.90
N GLY A 84 14.13 11.81 -7.83
CA GLY A 84 14.58 12.43 -6.60
C GLY A 84 15.49 11.49 -5.80
N GLN A 85 16.42 12.07 -5.05
CA GLN A 85 17.18 11.31 -4.08
C GLN A 85 16.29 10.98 -2.88
N ALA A 86 16.33 9.73 -2.39
CA ALA A 86 15.66 9.37 -1.15
C ALA A 86 16.14 10.26 0.01
N ILE A 87 15.22 10.78 0.81
CA ILE A 87 15.51 11.57 2.01
C ILE A 87 15.07 10.80 3.25
N GLU A 88 15.66 11.13 4.40
CA GLU A 88 15.41 10.41 5.66
C GLU A 88 13.92 10.33 6.04
N SER A 89 13.13 11.37 5.77
CA SER A 89 11.71 11.41 6.15
C SER A 89 10.83 10.39 5.41
N HIS A 90 11.33 9.80 4.33
CA HIS A 90 10.65 8.70 3.65
C HIS A 90 10.76 7.36 4.40
N PHE A 91 11.67 7.27 5.38
CA PHE A 91 11.88 6.06 6.16
C PHE A 91 11.15 6.18 7.51
N ARG A 92 10.57 5.09 7.98
CA ARG A 92 9.94 5.00 9.30
C ARG A 92 10.89 4.30 10.27
N LEU A 93 11.28 4.98 11.34
CA LEU A 93 12.15 4.45 12.38
C LEU A 93 11.32 3.76 13.47
N SER A 94 11.59 2.48 13.73
CA SER A 94 10.99 1.73 14.83
C SER A 94 12.06 1.23 15.80
N LYS A 95 12.00 1.67 17.07
CA LYS A 95 12.85 1.10 18.12
C LYS A 95 12.29 -0.24 18.62
N PRO A 96 13.08 -1.01 19.41
CA PRO A 96 12.59 -2.21 20.09
C PRO A 96 11.28 -1.98 20.85
N GLY A 97 10.29 -2.82 20.57
CA GLY A 97 8.94 -2.76 21.15
C GLY A 97 8.05 -1.64 20.61
N GLU A 98 8.54 -0.78 19.70
CA GLU A 98 7.73 0.27 19.08
C GLU A 98 6.93 -0.27 17.88
N THR A 99 5.84 0.44 17.59
CA THR A 99 5.02 0.25 16.41
C THR A 99 5.07 1.53 15.57
N VAL A 100 5.27 1.39 14.26
CA VAL A 100 5.15 2.47 13.29
C VAL A 100 4.06 2.15 12.28
N SER A 101 3.45 3.18 11.69
CA SER A 101 2.51 3.00 10.60
C SER A 101 2.85 3.81 9.35
N PHE A 102 2.42 3.27 8.23
CA PHE A 102 2.50 3.84 6.90
C PHE A 102 1.08 3.85 6.32
N VAL A 103 0.56 5.04 6.04
CA VAL A 103 -0.76 5.22 5.45
C VAL A 103 -0.56 5.62 4.00
N ASP A 104 -1.23 4.94 3.09
CA ASP A 104 -1.18 5.20 1.67
C ASP A 104 -2.53 4.92 1.01
N TYR A 105 -2.63 5.17 -0.30
CA TYR A 105 -3.88 5.14 -1.03
C TYR A 105 -3.71 4.40 -2.35
N TYR A 106 -4.73 3.65 -2.74
CA TYR A 106 -4.97 3.34 -4.14
C TYR A 106 -6.21 4.06 -4.62
N VAL A 107 -6.32 4.22 -5.93
CA VAL A 107 -7.35 5.00 -6.60
C VAL A 107 -8.09 4.10 -7.56
N ILE A 108 -9.41 4.10 -7.45
CA ILE A 108 -10.30 3.60 -8.50
C ILE A 108 -10.73 4.82 -9.32
N ALA A 109 -10.41 4.83 -10.61
CA ALA A 109 -10.72 5.94 -11.50
C ALA A 109 -11.54 5.48 -12.70
N TYR A 110 -12.36 6.36 -13.26
CA TYR A 110 -12.99 6.15 -14.57
C TYR A 110 -12.20 6.89 -15.64
N ASP A 111 -11.61 6.15 -16.58
CA ASP A 111 -10.73 6.68 -17.62
C ASP A 111 -10.92 5.87 -18.91
N GLY A 112 -10.95 6.53 -20.07
CA GLY A 112 -11.08 5.83 -21.36
C GLY A 112 -12.36 4.98 -21.55
N GLY A 113 -13.38 5.15 -20.72
CA GLY A 113 -14.62 4.36 -20.78
C GLY A 113 -14.65 3.13 -19.87
N GLU A 114 -13.61 2.92 -19.08
CA GLU A 114 -13.44 1.79 -18.17
C GLU A 114 -13.06 2.26 -16.77
N TYR A 115 -13.32 1.43 -15.76
CA TYR A 115 -12.76 1.66 -14.42
C TYR A 115 -11.39 1.01 -14.32
N ILE A 116 -10.44 1.71 -13.71
CA ILE A 116 -9.07 1.25 -13.54
C ILE A 116 -8.64 1.43 -12.09
N CYS A 117 -7.75 0.54 -11.64
CA CYS A 117 -7.08 0.65 -10.34
C CYS A 117 -5.65 1.17 -10.51
N ARG A 118 -5.29 2.19 -9.75
CA ARG A 118 -3.94 2.75 -9.69
C ARG A 118 -3.46 2.79 -8.25
N PHE A 119 -2.24 2.37 -8.01
CA PHE A 119 -1.57 2.52 -6.72
C PHE A 119 -0.42 3.51 -6.93
N GLY A 120 -0.39 4.61 -6.20
CA GLY A 120 0.67 5.60 -6.30
C GLY A 120 1.41 5.66 -4.97
N THR A 121 2.73 5.50 -4.99
CA THR A 121 3.57 5.89 -3.86
C THR A 121 4.17 7.28 -4.13
N GLU A 122 4.79 7.88 -3.13
CA GLU A 122 5.57 9.12 -3.32
C GLU A 122 6.67 9.00 -4.41
N ARG A 123 7.04 7.77 -4.79
CA ARG A 123 8.17 7.50 -5.68
C ARG A 123 7.80 6.72 -6.94
N GLY A 124 6.52 6.44 -7.18
CA GLY A 124 6.12 5.74 -8.38
C GLY A 124 4.62 5.50 -8.49
N THR A 125 4.24 4.96 -9.63
CA THR A 125 2.87 4.55 -9.89
C THR A 125 2.87 3.09 -10.31
N TRP A 126 1.82 2.39 -9.93
CA TRP A 126 1.48 1.07 -10.40
C TRP A 126 0.05 1.10 -10.91
N ARG A 127 -0.21 0.43 -12.02
CA ARG A 127 -1.52 0.40 -12.66
C ARG A 127 -1.84 -1.01 -13.12
N VAL A 128 -3.10 -1.43 -12.92
CA VAL A 128 -3.62 -2.65 -13.54
C VAL A 128 -3.76 -2.46 -15.05
N SER A 129 -3.43 -3.51 -15.82
CA SER A 129 -3.56 -3.50 -17.28
C SER A 129 -4.99 -3.78 -17.76
N GLU A 130 -5.88 -4.19 -16.87
CA GLU A 130 -7.26 -4.56 -17.19
C GLU A 130 -8.26 -3.70 -16.40
N ALA A 131 -9.45 -3.55 -16.96
CA ALA A 131 -10.55 -2.87 -16.29
C ALA A 131 -11.00 -3.63 -15.03
N VAL A 132 -11.41 -2.88 -14.01
CA VAL A 132 -12.12 -3.40 -12.84
C VAL A 132 -13.62 -3.12 -12.97
N ASP A 133 -14.46 -3.91 -12.33
CA ASP A 133 -15.91 -3.71 -12.29
C ASP A 133 -16.46 -4.06 -10.89
N VAL A 134 -17.76 -3.92 -10.68
CA VAL A 134 -18.45 -4.35 -9.46
C VAL A 134 -18.09 -5.81 -9.14
N GLY A 135 -17.67 -6.06 -7.91
CA GLY A 135 -17.21 -7.39 -7.51
C GLY A 135 -16.36 -7.37 -6.25
N ASN A 136 -15.96 -8.56 -5.83
CA ASN A 136 -15.07 -8.77 -4.69
C ASN A 136 -13.63 -8.95 -5.19
N TYR A 137 -12.71 -8.29 -4.50
CA TYR A 137 -11.29 -8.23 -4.84
C TYR A 137 -10.43 -8.41 -3.60
N GLU A 138 -9.21 -8.83 -3.86
CA GLU A 138 -8.16 -9.00 -2.88
C GLU A 138 -6.94 -8.19 -3.33
N PHE A 139 -6.39 -7.42 -2.40
CA PHE A 139 -5.14 -6.70 -2.59
C PHE A 139 -4.07 -7.33 -1.72
N GLU A 140 -3.00 -7.82 -2.34
CA GLU A 140 -1.82 -8.33 -1.65
C GLU A 140 -0.65 -7.39 -1.92
N PHE A 141 0.24 -7.26 -0.94
CA PHE A 141 1.49 -6.53 -1.11
C PHE A 141 2.66 -7.42 -0.73
N THR A 142 3.71 -7.38 -1.54
CA THR A 142 5.01 -7.91 -1.15
C THR A 142 5.92 -6.76 -0.77
N TYR A 143 6.44 -6.78 0.45
CA TYR A 143 7.54 -5.92 0.87
C TYR A 143 8.86 -6.66 0.64
N GLU A 144 9.79 -6.06 -0.10
CA GLU A 144 11.12 -6.62 -0.37
C GLU A 144 12.18 -5.53 -0.29
N ASN A 145 13.16 -5.72 0.58
CA ASN A 145 14.34 -4.85 0.67
C ASN A 145 15.60 -5.66 0.92
N ASP A 146 16.62 -5.47 0.08
CA ASP A 146 17.94 -6.10 0.20
C ASP A 146 19.03 -5.12 0.70
N LEU A 147 18.71 -3.83 0.79
CA LEU A 147 19.64 -2.78 1.21
C LEU A 147 19.56 -2.54 2.73
N SER A 148 20.58 -2.94 3.46
CA SER A 148 20.67 -2.67 4.91
C SER A 148 21.16 -1.24 5.24
N ALA A 149 21.66 -0.51 4.25
CA ALA A 149 22.10 0.87 4.38
C ALA A 149 21.94 1.63 3.06
N LEU A 150 21.58 2.91 3.13
CA LEU A 150 21.39 3.78 1.96
C LEU A 150 21.92 5.19 2.22
N LYS A 151 22.51 5.81 1.19
CA LYS A 151 22.86 7.23 1.24
C LYS A 151 21.62 8.09 0.96
N VAL A 152 21.12 8.75 2.00
CA VAL A 152 19.94 9.61 1.93
C VAL A 152 20.33 11.09 1.94
N GLY A 153 19.55 11.91 1.23
CA GLY A 153 19.64 13.36 1.28
C GLY A 153 19.09 13.93 2.59
N LEU A 154 19.64 15.06 3.02
CA LEU A 154 19.12 15.83 4.14
C LEU A 154 18.30 17.02 3.63
N LEU A 155 17.20 17.35 4.32
CA LEU A 155 16.34 18.49 3.97
C LEU A 155 17.07 19.84 3.89
N ARG A 156 18.16 20.01 4.65
CA ARG A 156 18.97 21.24 4.68
C ARG A 156 20.23 21.17 3.82
N GLY A 157 20.30 20.20 2.91
CA GLY A 157 21.46 19.93 2.07
C GLY A 157 22.46 18.98 2.74
N GLY A 158 23.24 18.31 1.89
CA GLY A 158 24.16 17.26 2.31
C GLY A 158 23.52 15.86 2.27
N ASN A 159 24.32 14.87 2.66
CA ASN A 159 23.94 13.47 2.63
C ASN A 159 24.37 12.81 3.93
N LYS A 160 23.62 11.80 4.36
CA LYS A 160 24.06 10.87 5.39
C LYS A 160 23.83 9.43 4.95
N ILE A 161 24.51 8.51 5.60
CA ILE A 161 24.20 7.08 5.47
C ILE A 161 23.13 6.78 6.51
N LEU A 162 21.99 6.27 6.06
CA LEU A 162 21.00 5.64 6.89
C LEU A 162 21.39 4.16 6.99
N ASP A 163 21.77 3.71 8.16
CA ASP A 163 22.07 2.31 8.45
C ASP A 163 20.87 1.62 9.11
N ASN A 164 20.98 0.31 9.34
CA ASN A 164 19.94 -0.49 9.99
C ASN A 164 18.57 -0.38 9.30
N ILE A 165 18.55 -0.34 7.98
CA ILE A 165 17.32 -0.52 7.22
C ILE A 165 16.98 -2.01 7.29
N TRP A 166 15.73 -2.35 7.63
CA TRP A 166 15.32 -3.74 7.73
C TRP A 166 15.40 -4.42 6.36
N THR A 167 16.05 -5.58 6.29
CA THR A 167 16.15 -6.37 5.06
C THR A 167 15.35 -7.66 5.19
N GLY A 168 14.74 -8.06 4.08
CA GLY A 168 13.89 -9.23 4.02
C GLY A 168 12.82 -9.14 2.96
N VAL A 169 12.12 -10.24 2.79
CA VAL A 169 10.94 -10.37 1.94
C VAL A 169 9.78 -10.82 2.81
N VAL A 170 8.65 -10.13 2.70
CA VAL A 170 7.41 -10.50 3.40
C VAL A 170 6.21 -10.23 2.51
N VAL A 171 5.36 -11.25 2.37
CA VAL A 171 4.02 -11.08 1.80
C VAL A 171 3.12 -10.60 2.93
N LEU A 172 2.58 -9.39 2.76
CA LEU A 172 1.71 -8.77 3.75
C LEU A 172 0.33 -9.43 3.79
N PRO A 173 -0.41 -9.30 4.90
CA PRO A 173 -1.77 -9.82 4.98
C PRO A 173 -2.67 -9.19 3.91
N VAL A 174 -3.55 -10.01 3.32
CA VAL A 174 -4.43 -9.61 2.22
C VAL A 174 -5.48 -8.61 2.69
N LEU A 175 -5.73 -7.60 1.86
CA LEU A 175 -6.84 -6.66 2.02
C LEU A 175 -8.00 -7.09 1.12
N GLU A 176 -9.10 -7.52 1.73
CA GLU A 176 -10.33 -7.84 1.02
C GLU A 176 -11.21 -6.59 0.88
N PHE A 177 -11.76 -6.38 -0.32
CA PHE A 177 -12.68 -5.28 -0.57
C PHE A 177 -13.70 -5.61 -1.67
N GLN A 178 -14.77 -4.82 -1.71
CA GLN A 178 -15.84 -4.91 -2.67
C GLN A 178 -16.00 -3.59 -3.41
N LEU A 179 -15.99 -3.63 -4.74
CA LEU A 179 -16.41 -2.53 -5.59
C LEU A 179 -17.93 -2.61 -5.78
N VAL A 180 -18.64 -1.52 -5.50
CA VAL A 180 -20.10 -1.43 -5.66
C VAL A 180 -20.50 -0.26 -6.56
N ASP A 181 -21.67 -0.38 -7.19
CA ASP A 181 -22.28 0.77 -7.85
C ASP A 181 -22.71 1.80 -6.77
N LYS A 182 -22.36 3.07 -7.00
CA LYS A 182 -22.67 4.19 -6.10
C LYS A 182 -24.17 4.33 -5.81
N SER A 183 -25.04 3.90 -6.73
CA SER A 183 -26.50 3.92 -6.59
C SER A 183 -27.02 3.06 -5.43
N ILE A 184 -26.24 2.07 -4.96
CA ILE A 184 -26.64 1.13 -3.90
C ILE A 184 -26.42 1.71 -2.50
N LEU A 185 -25.64 2.79 -2.35
CA LEU A 185 -25.28 3.38 -1.05
C LEU A 185 -26.25 4.47 -0.55
N THR A 186 -27.24 4.87 -1.36
CA THR A 186 -28.29 5.82 -0.94
C THR A 186 -29.59 5.06 -0.62
N PRO A 187 -30.04 5.01 0.65
CA PRO A 187 -31.39 4.57 0.96
C PRO A 187 -32.37 5.63 0.44
N HIS A 188 -33.35 5.19 -0.36
CA HIS A 188 -34.51 6.00 -0.75
C HIS A 188 -35.37 6.39 0.45
#